data_AF-A0A3C0VVE7-F1
#
_entry.id   AF-A0A3C0VVE7-F1
#
_cell.length_a   1.000
_cell.length_b   1.000
_cell.length_c   1.000
_cell.angle_alpha   90.00
_cell.angle_beta   90.00
_cell.angle_gamma   90.00
#
_symmetry.space_group_name_H-M   'P 1'
#
loop_
_entity.id
_entity.type
_entity.pdbx_description
1 polymer ?
#
loop_
_entity_poly.entity_id
_entity_poly.type
_entity_poly.pdbx_seq_one_letter_code
_entity_poly.pdbx_strand_id
1 'polypeptide(L)'
;KTSAAKLIEQVLLGAQRETRLAGKVDCPVCDAVTDSKELDYLTLAVNSFQLELTQFFQPTVAVLMNIEQDHQDHYQGMAEYVK
;
A
#
# COMPACT_ATOMS: atom_id res chain seq x y z
N LYS A 1 -7.83 5.13 -1.29
CA LYS A 1 -6.85 4.03 -1.10
C LYS A 1 -7.44 2.79 -0.41
N THR A 2 -7.87 2.83 0.87
CA THR A 2 -8.24 1.61 1.62
C THR A 2 -9.35 0.81 0.96
N SER A 3 -10.43 1.45 0.49
CA SER A 3 -11.54 0.76 -0.18
C SER A 3 -11.09 0.07 -1.48
N ALA A 4 -10.21 0.70 -2.25
CA ALA A 4 -9.66 0.10 -3.47
C ALA A 4 -8.73 -1.08 -3.15
N ALA A 5 -7.89 -0.96 -2.12
CA ALA A 5 -7.02 -2.06 -1.70
C ALA A 5 -7.82 -3.28 -1.21
N LYS A 6 -8.91 -3.05 -0.45
CA LYS A 6 -9.87 -4.10 -0.07
C LYS A 6 -10.53 -4.72 -1.30
N LEU A 7 -10.94 -3.92 -2.28
CA LEU A 7 -11.52 -4.44 -3.52
C LEU A 7 -10.52 -5.33 -4.28
N ILE A 8 -9.26 -4.90 -4.40
CA ILE A 8 -8.20 -5.69 -5.04
C ILE A 8 -7.99 -7.01 -4.31
N GLU A 9 -7.91 -7.00 -2.98
CA GLU A 9 -7.80 -8.22 -2.18
C GLU A 9 -8.98 -9.16 -2.44
N GLN A 10 -10.23 -8.67 -2.43
CA GLN A 10 -11.41 -9.48 -2.68
C GLN A 10 -11.44 -10.06 -4.11
N VAL A 11 -10.97 -9.29 -5.10
CA VAL A 11 -10.87 -9.78 -6.49
C VAL A 11 -9.83 -10.89 -6.61
N LEU A 12 -8.67 -10.75 -5.97
CA LEU A 12 -7.62 -11.77 -5.96
C LEU A 12 -8.08 -13.05 -5.25
N LEU A 13 -8.71 -12.92 -4.08
CA LEU A 13 -9.31 -14.06 -3.38
C LEU A 13 -10.39 -14.74 -4.22
N GLY A 14 -11.26 -13.97 -4.89
CA GLY A 14 -12.26 -14.49 -5.82
C GLY A 14 -11.68 -15.21 -7.04
N ALA A 15 -10.44 -14.87 -7.41
CA ALA A 15 -9.66 -15.54 -8.45
C ALA A 15 -8.81 -16.72 -7.91
N GLN A 16 -9.06 -17.18 -6.67
CA GLN A 16 -8.34 -18.26 -6.00
C GLN A 16 -6.84 -17.97 -5.87
N ARG A 17 -6.49 -16.71 -5.60
CA ARG A 17 -5.13 -16.29 -5.25
C ARG A 17 -5.03 -16.01 -3.77
N GLU A 18 -4.00 -16.56 -3.14
CA GLU A 18 -3.73 -16.28 -1.73
C GLU A 18 -3.18 -14.87 -1.59
N THR A 19 -3.87 -14.03 -0.82
CA THR A 19 -3.46 -12.63 -0.61
C THR A 19 -3.87 -12.13 0.76
N ARG A 20 -3.14 -11.13 1.25
CA ARG A 20 -3.47 -10.40 2.48
C ARG A 20 -3.23 -8.91 2.31
N LEU A 21 -4.19 -8.11 2.77
CA LEU A 21 -4.08 -6.66 2.84
C LEU A 21 -3.29 -6.23 4.08
N ALA A 22 -2.19 -5.49 3.88
CA ALA A 22 -1.36 -4.92 4.93
C ALA A 22 -0.98 -3.45 4.64
N GLY A 23 -0.19 -2.85 5.54
CA GLY A 23 0.29 -1.46 5.42
C GLY A 23 -0.58 -0.43 6.13
N LYS A 24 -1.48 -0.89 7.00
CA LYS A 24 -2.35 -0.05 7.85
C LYS A 24 -2.05 -0.30 9.33
N VAL A 25 -2.58 0.57 10.20
CA VAL A 25 -2.40 0.46 11.65
C VAL A 25 -2.89 -0.88 12.19
N ASP A 26 -3.99 -1.40 11.62
CA ASP A 26 -4.59 -2.67 12.04
C ASP A 26 -3.82 -3.91 11.52
N CYS A 27 -2.98 -3.75 10.50
CA CYS A 27 -2.12 -4.81 9.97
C CYS A 27 -0.83 -4.20 9.40
N PRO A 28 0.17 -3.97 10.28
CA PRO A 28 1.50 -3.54 9.87
C PRO A 28 2.13 -4.52 8.88
N VAL A 29 2.93 -4.02 7.94
CA VAL A 29 3.59 -4.88 6.94
C VAL A 29 4.47 -5.94 7.63
N CYS A 30 5.19 -5.54 8.69
CA CYS A 30 6.07 -6.44 9.44
C CYS A 30 5.35 -7.67 10.00
N ASP A 31 4.09 -7.53 10.41
CA ASP A 31 3.31 -8.65 10.94
C ASP A 31 2.88 -9.64 9.85
N ALA A 32 2.77 -9.17 8.60
CA ALA A 32 2.46 -10.01 7.44
C ALA A 32 3.69 -10.67 6.82
N VAL A 33 4.92 -10.25 7.16
CA VAL A 33 6.16 -10.79 6.56
C VAL A 33 6.33 -12.28 6.86
N THR A 34 6.03 -12.71 8.09
CA THR A 34 6.20 -14.10 8.51
C THR A 34 5.40 -15.07 7.64
N ASP A 35 4.16 -14.68 7.31
CA ASP A 35 3.23 -15.50 6.52
C ASP A 35 3.34 -15.25 5.02
N SER A 36 4.15 -14.27 4.59
CA SER A 36 4.18 -13.79 3.19
C SER A 36 4.63 -14.84 2.17
N LYS A 37 5.33 -15.90 2.60
CA LYS A 37 5.77 -16.99 1.73
C LYS A 37 4.63 -17.87 1.22
N GLU A 38 3.52 -17.92 1.95
CA GLU A 38 2.34 -18.70 1.59
C GLU A 38 1.36 -17.89 0.73
N LEU A 39 1.63 -16.60 0.52
CA LEU A 39 0.79 -15.72 -0.30
C LEU A 39 1.29 -15.69 -1.75
N ASP A 40 0.36 -15.77 -2.70
CA ASP A 40 0.64 -15.43 -4.10
C ASP A 40 0.95 -13.92 -4.24
N TYR A 41 0.24 -13.09 -3.47
CA TYR A 41 0.39 -11.64 -3.47
C TYR A 41 0.29 -11.05 -2.06
N LEU A 42 1.17 -10.10 -1.74
CA LEU A 42 0.98 -9.21 -0.59
C LEU A 42 0.38 -7.89 -1.06
N THR A 43 -0.88 -7.63 -0.70
CA THR A 43 -1.56 -6.40 -1.10
C THR A 43 -1.25 -5.30 -0.08
N LEU A 44 -0.69 -4.17 -0.53
CA LEU A 44 -0.26 -3.09 0.37
C LEU A 44 -1.06 -1.80 0.14
N ALA A 45 -1.55 -1.20 1.23
CA ALA A 45 -2.23 0.10 1.21
C ALA A 45 -1.41 1.18 1.93
N VAL A 46 -0.34 1.65 1.31
CA VAL A 46 0.65 2.58 1.90
C VAL A 46 0.34 4.07 1.71
N ASN A 47 0.82 4.94 2.60
CA ASN A 47 0.73 6.40 2.49
C ASN A 47 2.06 7.04 2.02
N SER A 48 2.06 8.35 1.78
CA SER A 48 3.23 9.08 1.31
C SER A 48 4.39 9.02 2.30
N PHE A 49 4.12 9.16 3.61
CA PHE A 49 5.16 9.08 4.64
C PHE A 49 5.90 7.73 4.64
N GLN A 50 5.18 6.62 4.45
CA GLN A 50 5.79 5.30 4.34
C GLN A 50 6.66 5.16 3.09
N LEU A 51 6.23 5.73 1.96
CA LEU A 51 6.99 5.71 0.73
C LEU A 51 8.24 6.58 0.81
N GLU A 52 8.13 7.77 1.41
CA GLU A 52 9.25 8.70 1.64
C GLU A 52 10.36 8.07 2.48
N LEU A 53 9.99 7.27 3.48
CA LEU A 53 10.93 6.60 4.38
C LEU A 53 11.48 5.27 3.83
N THR A 54 11.06 4.83 2.63
CA THR A 54 11.47 3.55 2.06
C THR A 54 12.35 3.73 0.82
N GLN A 55 13.53 3.12 0.81
CA GLN A 55 14.47 3.25 -0.32
C GLN A 55 14.32 2.14 -1.39
N PHE A 56 13.94 0.93 -0.96
CA PHE A 56 13.93 -0.27 -1.82
C PHE A 56 12.51 -0.79 -2.07
N PHE A 57 11.52 0.10 -2.11
CA PHE A 57 10.14 -0.29 -2.37
C PHE A 57 9.96 -0.67 -3.85
N GLN A 58 9.85 -1.98 -4.12
CA GLN A 58 9.75 -2.52 -5.48
C GLN A 58 8.50 -3.40 -5.63
N PRO A 59 7.31 -2.81 -5.73
CA PRO A 59 6.09 -3.57 -5.93
C PRO A 59 6.05 -4.16 -7.36
N THR A 60 5.55 -5.39 -7.49
CA THR A 60 5.28 -6.01 -8.81
C THR A 60 4.24 -5.22 -9.60
N VAL A 61 3.26 -4.65 -8.90
CA VAL A 61 2.21 -3.78 -9.45
C VAL A 61 1.99 -2.61 -8.49
N ALA A 62 2.02 -1.39 -9.01
CA ALA A 62 1.72 -0.17 -8.26
C ALA A 62 0.47 0.52 -8.83
N VAL A 63 -0.38 1.05 -7.95
CA VAL A 63 -1.60 1.78 -8.34
C VAL A 63 -1.64 3.11 -7.59
N LEU A 64 -1.54 4.21 -8.34
CA LEU A 64 -1.78 5.56 -7.84
C LEU A 64 -3.18 6.00 -8.27
N MET A 65 -4.09 6.17 -7.31
CA MET A 65 -5.50 6.44 -7.61
C MET A 65 -5.76 7.89 -8.01
N ASN A 66 -5.24 8.82 -7.23
CA ASN A 66 -5.35 10.25 -7.43
C ASN A 66 -4.18 10.96 -6.74
N ILE A 67 -3.99 12.22 -7.10
CA ILE A 67 -3.08 13.13 -6.45
C ILE A 67 -3.87 14.42 -6.20
N GLU A 68 -4.16 14.70 -4.94
CA GLU A 68 -4.85 15.89 -4.48
C GLU A 68 -4.10 16.45 -3.27
N GLN A 69 -4.40 17.70 -2.89
CA GLN A 69 -3.69 18.35 -1.80
C GLN A 69 -4.05 17.73 -0.45
N ASP A 70 -3.04 17.17 0.21
CA ASP A 70 -3.13 16.50 1.51
C ASP A 70 -1.82 16.76 2.30
N HIS A 71 -1.81 16.46 3.60
CA HIS A 71 -0.60 16.50 4.45
C HIS A 71 0.19 17.82 4.41
N GLN A 72 -0.51 18.97 4.36
CA GLN A 72 0.10 20.31 4.33
C GLN A 72 0.91 20.68 5.59
N ASP A 73 0.72 19.92 6.67
CA ASP A 73 1.51 20.00 7.90
C ASP A 73 2.91 19.38 7.75
N HIS A 74 3.09 18.50 6.77
CA HIS A 74 4.35 17.82 6.49
C HIS A 74 5.02 18.31 5.20
N TYR A 75 4.25 18.60 4.14
CA TYR A 75 4.77 19.05 2.85
C TYR A 75 4.53 20.55 2.62
N GLN A 76 5.55 21.26 2.14
CA GLN A 76 5.52 22.70 1.79
C GLN A 76 4.64 23.00 0.55
N GLY A 77 4.11 21.97 -0.11
CA GLY A 77 3.15 22.10 -1.19
C GLY A 77 3.08 20.86 -2.07
N MET A 78 2.28 20.94 -3.13
CA MET A 78 2.06 19.82 -4.05
C MET A 78 3.34 19.34 -4.71
N ALA A 79 4.29 20.23 -5.02
CA ALA A 79 5.55 19.86 -5.66
C ALA A 79 6.42 18.96 -4.78
N GLU A 80 6.35 19.12 -3.45
CA GLU A 80 7.06 18.25 -2.50
C GLU A 80 6.29 16.94 -2.29
N TYR A 81 4.96 17.01 -2.21
CA TYR A 81 4.10 15.85 -2.00
C TYR A 81 4.18 14.78 -3.11
N VAL A 82 4.37 15.20 -4.36
CA VAL A 82 4.40 14.29 -5.54
C VAL A 82 5.78 13.73 -5.88
N LYS A 83 6.80 14.12 -5.12
CA LYS A 83 8.20 13.81 -5.41
C LYS A 83 8.55 12.38 -5.00
#